data_AF-G7GZ02-F1
#
_entry.id   AF-G7GZ02-F1
#
_cell.length_a   1.000
_cell.length_b   1.000
_cell.length_c   1.000
_cell.angle_alpha   90.00
_cell.angle_beta   90.00
_cell.angle_gamma   90.00
#
_symmetry.space_group_name_H-M   'P 1'
#
loop_
_entity.id
_entity.type
_entity.pdbx_description
1 polymer ?
#
loop_
_entity_poly.entity_id
_entity_poly.type
_entity_poly.pdbx_seq_one_letter_code
_entity_poly.pdbx_strand_id
1 'polypeptide(L)'
;MQRAATDDLDAEIDDLLRTRGRVELGRLQPPPPRRVATLAVLGVGFGVTARDVGSIAEGPSGMRKLLEEFNSDAVDGFLAVSTLLLALAATGAAIALALSLRSEELSGRADLVLAGTVQRWRLPMLHIALAVMAGLWLLLVIGATIGASHGFGSGDAGQLPRLVGAALGQLPAVVFFIGLTVAAVGLVPKFSWLPWVVLAESAIVTIVGPPMNLPTAVMNLSVFHHVPRLPGVAVDATPSLILLASGVALAAVGVLAFARRDLE
;
A
#
# COMPACT_ATOMS: atom_id res chain seq x y z
N MET A 1 -46.44 27.25 47.59
CA MET A 1 -46.47 27.37 46.12
C MET A 1 -45.07 27.53 45.51
N GLN A 2 -44.18 28.33 46.10
CA GLN A 2 -42.82 28.54 45.56
C GLN A 2 -41.89 27.31 45.57
N ARG A 3 -42.09 26.38 46.52
CA ARG A 3 -41.28 25.15 46.66
C ARG A 3 -41.56 24.09 45.57
N ALA A 4 -42.78 24.06 45.04
CA ALA A 4 -43.14 23.12 43.97
C ALA A 4 -42.55 23.53 42.61
N ALA A 5 -42.33 24.83 42.40
CA ALA A 5 -41.73 25.35 41.17
C ALA A 5 -40.21 25.14 41.11
N THR A 6 -39.53 25.09 42.26
CA THR A 6 -38.10 24.79 42.31
C THR A 6 -37.83 23.31 42.06
N ASP A 7 -38.67 22.43 42.60
CA ASP A 7 -38.53 20.98 42.42
C ASP A 7 -38.75 20.56 40.95
N ASP A 8 -39.64 21.25 40.23
CA ASP A 8 -39.90 21.01 38.81
C ASP A 8 -38.73 21.46 37.92
N LEU A 9 -38.14 22.61 38.24
CA LEU A 9 -36.98 23.14 37.51
C LEU A 9 -35.74 22.26 37.69
N ASP A 10 -35.51 21.75 38.90
CA ASP A 10 -34.38 20.85 39.19
C ASP A 10 -34.53 19.50 38.46
N ALA A 11 -35.77 19.01 38.30
CA ALA A 11 -36.06 17.80 37.55
C ALA A 11 -35.84 17.99 36.04
N GLU A 12 -36.23 19.14 35.48
CA GLU A 12 -36.02 19.46 34.07
C GLU A 12 -34.52 19.65 33.75
N ILE A 13 -33.76 20.28 34.65
CA ILE A 13 -32.30 20.41 34.50
C ILE A 13 -31.61 19.05 34.56
N ASP A 14 -32.00 18.16 35.48
CA ASP A 14 -31.43 16.81 35.56
C ASP A 14 -31.77 15.98 34.31
N ASP A 15 -32.99 16.10 33.77
CA ASP A 15 -33.36 15.43 32.51
C ASP A 15 -32.58 15.97 31.30
N LEU A 16 -32.39 17.28 31.21
CA LEU A 16 -31.59 17.92 30.16
C LEU A 16 -30.10 17.55 30.27
N LEU A 17 -29.55 17.45 31.47
CA LEU A 17 -28.18 17.00 31.69
C LEU A 17 -28.01 15.51 31.38
N ARG A 18 -29.00 14.67 31.71
CA ARG A 18 -28.98 13.24 31.37
C ARG A 18 -29.14 13.00 29.87
N THR A 19 -30.01 13.73 29.19
CA THR A 19 -30.22 13.59 27.75
C THR A 19 -29.05 14.17 26.95
N ARG A 20 -28.58 15.39 27.27
CA ARG A 20 -27.39 15.98 26.60
C ARG A 20 -26.11 15.23 26.92
N GLY A 21 -25.89 14.83 28.17
CA GLY A 21 -24.71 14.07 28.57
C GLY A 21 -24.63 12.71 27.87
N ARG A 22 -25.78 12.03 27.69
CA ARG A 22 -25.84 10.74 26.96
C ARG A 22 -25.59 10.92 25.45
N VAL A 23 -25.99 12.06 24.87
CA VAL A 23 -25.72 12.40 23.46
C VAL A 23 -24.25 12.76 23.22
N GLU A 24 -23.58 13.45 24.15
CA GLU A 24 -22.16 13.78 24.02
C GLU A 24 -21.24 12.58 24.33
N LEU A 25 -21.60 11.73 25.29
CA LEU A 25 -20.84 10.51 25.60
C LEU A 25 -20.92 9.46 24.49
N GLY A 26 -22.01 9.42 23.71
CA GLY A 26 -22.12 8.59 22.50
C GLY A 26 -21.22 9.07 21.34
N ARG A 27 -20.72 10.31 21.38
CA ARG A 27 -19.86 10.92 20.34
C ARG A 27 -18.37 10.80 20.65
N LEU A 28 -18.00 10.48 21.88
CA LEU A 28 -16.62 10.21 22.32
C LEU A 28 -16.28 8.71 22.24
N GLN A 29 -16.81 8.01 21.23
CA GLN A 29 -16.37 6.65 20.97
C GLN A 29 -14.98 6.73 20.31
N PRO A 30 -13.91 6.19 20.95
CA PRO A 30 -12.59 6.14 20.31
C PRO A 30 -12.72 5.48 18.94
N PRO A 31 -11.89 5.87 17.94
CA PRO A 31 -12.01 5.34 16.58
C PRO A 31 -12.10 3.81 16.65
N PRO A 32 -13.11 3.19 16.01
CA PRO A 32 -13.35 1.77 16.17
C PRO A 32 -12.08 0.99 15.83
N PRO A 33 -11.81 -0.14 16.53
CA PRO A 33 -10.62 -0.95 16.32
C PRO A 33 -10.47 -1.45 14.88
N ARG A 34 -11.45 -1.22 13.99
CA ARG A 34 -11.39 -1.53 12.55
C ARG A 34 -10.19 -0.95 11.81
N ARG A 35 -9.63 0.22 12.15
CA ARG A 35 -8.46 0.75 11.42
C ARG A 35 -7.15 0.05 11.82
N VAL A 36 -6.98 -0.20 13.12
CA VAL A 36 -5.90 -1.06 13.63
C VAL A 36 -6.11 -2.49 13.17
N ALA A 37 -7.35 -2.97 13.10
CA ALA A 37 -7.69 -4.28 12.59
C ALA A 37 -7.52 -4.37 11.07
N THR A 38 -7.69 -3.32 10.27
CA THR A 38 -7.36 -3.36 8.83
C THR A 38 -5.85 -3.37 8.63
N LEU A 39 -5.09 -2.57 9.38
CA LEU A 39 -3.62 -2.64 9.38
C LEU A 39 -3.12 -3.99 9.90
N ALA A 40 -3.77 -4.55 10.92
CA ALA A 40 -3.44 -5.85 11.48
C ALA A 40 -3.94 -7.01 10.59
N VAL A 41 -5.06 -6.88 9.87
CA VAL A 41 -5.57 -7.87 8.91
C VAL A 41 -4.74 -7.83 7.63
N LEU A 42 -4.26 -6.66 7.20
CA LEU A 42 -3.24 -6.54 6.15
C LEU A 42 -1.90 -7.13 6.62
N GLY A 43 -1.49 -6.86 7.87
CA GLY A 43 -0.29 -7.44 8.48
C GLY A 43 -0.39 -8.96 8.69
N VAL A 44 -1.56 -9.49 9.04
CA VAL A 44 -1.84 -10.92 9.22
C VAL A 44 -1.98 -11.60 7.86
N GLY A 45 -2.66 -10.97 6.91
CA GLY A 45 -2.75 -11.45 5.52
C GLY A 45 -1.37 -11.57 4.88
N PHE A 46 -0.46 -10.63 5.17
CA PHE A 46 0.93 -10.71 4.73
C PHE A 46 1.81 -11.61 5.62
N GLY A 47 1.43 -11.83 6.88
CA GLY A 47 2.04 -12.85 7.74
C GLY A 47 1.81 -14.28 7.21
N VAL A 48 0.70 -14.51 6.51
CA VAL A 48 0.43 -15.77 5.79
C VAL A 48 1.31 -15.88 4.55
N THR A 49 1.41 -14.86 3.69
CA THR A 49 2.32 -14.92 2.52
C THR A 49 3.80 -14.94 2.90
N ALA A 50 4.20 -14.27 3.98
CA ALA A 50 5.55 -14.33 4.52
C ALA A 50 5.87 -15.71 5.15
N ARG A 51 4.87 -16.39 5.74
CA ARG A 51 4.99 -17.80 6.15
C ARG A 51 5.09 -18.73 4.96
N ASP A 52 4.35 -18.49 3.89
CA ASP A 52 4.40 -19.32 2.69
C ASP A 52 5.78 -19.20 2.03
N VAL A 53 6.33 -17.99 1.91
CA VAL A 53 7.71 -17.74 1.45
C VAL A 53 8.74 -18.32 2.42
N GLY A 54 8.53 -18.18 3.74
CA GLY A 54 9.38 -18.78 4.77
C GLY A 54 9.40 -20.31 4.71
N SER A 55 8.27 -20.95 4.44
CA SER A 55 8.15 -22.41 4.31
C SER A 55 8.85 -22.96 3.06
N ILE A 56 8.91 -22.17 1.99
CA ILE A 56 9.68 -22.49 0.78
C ILE A 56 11.18 -22.32 1.05
N ALA A 57 11.57 -21.33 1.85
CA ALA A 57 12.96 -21.06 2.23
C ALA A 57 13.51 -22.04 3.30
N GLU A 58 12.64 -22.58 4.15
CA GLU A 58 12.99 -23.53 5.23
C GLU A 58 13.20 -24.98 4.76
N GLY A 59 13.01 -25.29 3.47
CA GLY A 59 13.29 -26.62 2.90
C GLY A 59 14.80 -26.94 2.91
N PRO A 60 15.34 -27.79 3.82
CA PRO A 60 16.78 -27.78 4.12
C PRO A 60 17.69 -28.51 3.12
N SER A 61 17.18 -29.22 2.11
CA SER A 61 18.00 -30.14 1.29
C SER A 61 17.90 -29.96 -0.23
N GLY A 62 16.83 -29.35 -0.75
CA GLY A 62 16.64 -29.13 -2.19
C GLY A 62 17.30 -27.86 -2.71
N MET A 63 17.16 -26.74 -1.98
CA MET A 63 17.63 -25.43 -2.41
C MET A 63 19.15 -25.36 -2.50
N ARG A 64 19.85 -25.94 -1.52
CA ARG A 64 21.33 -25.92 -1.43
C ARG A 64 22.00 -26.76 -2.54
N LYS A 65 21.42 -27.92 -2.87
CA LYS A 65 21.89 -28.78 -3.97
C LYS A 65 21.61 -28.18 -5.35
N LEU A 66 20.48 -27.48 -5.51
CA LEU A 66 20.19 -26.72 -6.72
C LEU A 66 21.15 -25.52 -6.86
N LEU A 67 21.36 -24.74 -5.78
CA LEU A 67 22.26 -23.58 -5.74
C LEU A 67 23.74 -23.92 -6.03
N GLU A 68 24.22 -25.10 -5.64
CA GLU A 68 25.59 -25.55 -5.95
C GLU A 68 25.78 -25.89 -7.45
N GLU A 69 24.69 -26.16 -8.18
CA GLU A 69 24.70 -26.50 -9.60
C GLU A 69 24.40 -25.29 -10.52
N PHE A 70 23.97 -24.15 -9.94
CA PHE A 70 23.65 -22.91 -10.67
C PHE A 70 24.78 -21.87 -10.55
N ASN A 71 25.12 -21.22 -11.67
CA ASN A 71 26.05 -20.09 -11.68
C ASN A 71 25.46 -18.85 -10.95
N SER A 72 26.30 -17.87 -10.62
CA SER A 72 25.87 -16.62 -9.95
C SER A 72 24.73 -15.90 -10.68
N ASP A 73 24.72 -15.97 -12.01
CA ASP A 73 23.76 -15.26 -12.85
C ASP A 73 22.36 -15.87 -12.77
N ALA A 74 22.25 -17.20 -12.67
CA ALA A 74 20.97 -17.89 -12.50
C ALA A 74 20.36 -17.60 -11.11
N VAL A 75 21.20 -17.50 -10.08
CA VAL A 75 20.75 -17.14 -8.73
C VAL A 75 20.24 -15.70 -8.69
N ASP A 76 20.99 -14.76 -9.27
CA ASP A 76 20.56 -13.36 -9.37
C ASP A 76 19.24 -13.22 -10.16
N GLY A 77 19.08 -13.98 -11.24
CA GLY A 77 17.82 -14.05 -12.00
C GLY A 77 16.64 -14.53 -11.16
N PHE A 78 16.82 -15.60 -10.39
CA PHE A 78 15.79 -16.12 -9.48
C PHE A 78 15.42 -15.11 -8.39
N LEU A 79 16.42 -14.44 -7.79
CA LEU A 79 16.22 -13.42 -6.76
C LEU A 79 15.51 -12.18 -7.33
N ALA A 80 15.84 -11.79 -8.56
CA ALA A 80 15.16 -10.68 -9.25
C ALA A 80 13.69 -10.98 -9.53
N VAL A 81 13.35 -12.19 -10.00
CA VAL A 81 11.96 -12.61 -10.22
C VAL A 81 11.20 -12.71 -8.89
N SER A 82 11.82 -13.26 -7.85
CA SER A 82 11.22 -13.35 -6.51
C SER A 82 10.91 -11.97 -5.92
N THR A 83 11.86 -11.04 -6.07
CA THR A 83 11.70 -9.64 -5.64
C THR A 83 10.57 -8.96 -6.41
N LEU A 84 10.48 -9.17 -7.73
CA LEU A 84 9.40 -8.65 -8.57
C LEU A 84 8.02 -9.15 -8.12
N LEU A 85 7.86 -10.45 -7.88
CA LEU A 85 6.59 -11.03 -7.45
C LEU A 85 6.14 -10.48 -6.09
N LEU A 86 7.06 -10.32 -5.16
CA LEU A 86 6.76 -9.76 -3.85
C LEU A 86 6.50 -8.25 -3.91
N ALA A 87 7.17 -7.52 -4.80
CA ALA A 87 6.90 -6.10 -5.04
C ALA A 87 5.52 -5.87 -5.68
N LEU A 88 5.08 -6.77 -6.56
CA LEU A 88 3.71 -6.77 -7.10
C LEU A 88 2.68 -6.94 -5.97
N ALA A 89 2.91 -7.88 -5.04
CA ALA A 89 2.05 -8.06 -3.87
C ALA A 89 2.04 -6.84 -2.95
N ALA A 90 3.21 -6.24 -2.68
CA ALA A 90 3.32 -5.00 -1.90
C ALA A 90 2.57 -3.83 -2.57
N THR A 91 2.63 -3.75 -3.90
CA THR A 91 1.89 -2.76 -4.68
C THR A 91 0.38 -2.98 -4.57
N GLY A 92 -0.09 -4.23 -4.64
CA GLY A 92 -1.50 -4.56 -4.41
C GLY A 92 -1.99 -4.12 -3.02
N ALA A 93 -1.17 -4.31 -1.99
CA ALA A 93 -1.49 -3.84 -0.63
C ALA A 93 -1.55 -2.29 -0.57
N ALA A 94 -0.63 -1.59 -1.24
CA ALA A 94 -0.66 -0.14 -1.33
C ALA A 94 -1.90 0.38 -2.08
N ILE A 95 -2.32 -0.27 -3.16
CA ILE A 95 -3.57 0.03 -3.87
C ILE A 95 -4.77 -0.18 -2.94
N ALA A 96 -4.86 -1.32 -2.26
CA ALA A 96 -5.96 -1.62 -1.34
C ALA A 96 -6.07 -0.57 -0.22
N LEU A 97 -4.94 -0.13 0.33
CA LEU A 97 -4.90 0.91 1.35
C LEU A 97 -5.25 2.29 0.79
N ALA A 98 -4.79 2.64 -0.41
CA ALA A 98 -5.20 3.89 -1.05
C ALA A 98 -6.71 3.89 -1.41
N LEU A 99 -7.28 2.75 -1.78
CA LEU A 99 -8.72 2.58 -2.02
C LEU A 99 -9.55 2.63 -0.73
N SER A 100 -8.95 2.43 0.44
CA SER A 100 -9.68 2.54 1.70
C SER A 100 -10.25 3.94 1.90
N LEU A 101 -9.62 4.98 1.32
CA LEU A 101 -10.16 6.34 1.27
C LEU A 101 -11.61 6.36 0.76
N ARG A 102 -11.87 5.67 -0.35
CA ARG A 102 -13.22 5.59 -0.94
C ARG A 102 -14.18 4.78 -0.06
N SER A 103 -13.69 3.77 0.64
CA SER A 103 -14.52 3.01 1.57
C SER A 103 -14.97 3.85 2.77
N GLU A 104 -14.16 4.83 3.17
CA GLU A 104 -14.52 5.77 4.23
C GLU A 104 -15.58 6.79 3.77
N GLU A 105 -15.49 7.25 2.52
CA GLU A 105 -16.54 8.09 1.90
C GLU A 105 -17.88 7.37 1.85
N LEU A 106 -17.93 6.16 1.28
CA LEU A 106 -19.16 5.38 1.13
C LEU A 106 -19.83 5.00 2.46
N SER A 107 -19.09 5.11 3.58
CA SER A 107 -19.59 4.79 4.91
C SER A 107 -20.17 5.99 5.68
N GLY A 108 -20.19 7.19 5.07
CA GLY A 108 -20.63 8.44 5.71
C GLY A 108 -19.71 8.93 6.83
N ARG A 109 -18.57 8.27 7.06
CA ARG A 109 -17.58 8.69 8.07
C ARG A 109 -16.78 9.91 7.63
N ALA A 110 -16.61 10.09 6.32
CA ALA A 110 -16.01 11.29 5.76
C ALA A 110 -16.82 12.54 6.17
N ASP A 111 -18.16 12.45 6.14
CA ASP A 111 -19.04 13.57 6.47
C ASP A 111 -19.01 13.92 7.96
N LEU A 112 -18.87 12.92 8.84
CA LEU A 112 -18.71 13.14 10.28
C LEU A 112 -17.38 13.81 10.65
N VAL A 113 -16.30 13.53 9.90
CA VAL A 113 -14.98 14.16 10.10
C VAL A 113 -14.93 15.56 9.49
N LEU A 114 -15.63 15.77 8.38
CA LEU A 114 -15.73 17.06 7.69
C LEU A 114 -16.76 18.02 8.31
N ALA A 115 -17.67 17.52 9.16
CA ALA A 115 -18.47 18.34 10.05
C ALA A 115 -17.61 19.06 11.12
N GLY A 116 -16.37 18.62 11.33
CA GLY A 116 -15.34 19.32 12.10
C GLY A 116 -14.50 20.29 11.25
N THR A 117 -13.61 21.06 11.90
CA THR A 117 -12.74 22.08 11.25
C THR A 117 -11.61 21.52 10.37
N VAL A 118 -11.67 20.25 9.96
CA VAL A 118 -10.57 19.59 9.25
C VAL A 118 -10.61 19.93 7.76
N GLN A 119 -9.49 20.41 7.22
CA GLN A 119 -9.37 20.75 5.81
C GLN A 119 -9.47 19.49 4.93
N ARG A 120 -10.33 19.53 3.90
CA ARG A 120 -10.68 18.41 2.99
C ARG A 120 -9.48 17.71 2.34
N TRP A 121 -8.36 18.41 2.13
CA TRP A 121 -7.14 17.84 1.55
C TRP A 121 -6.35 16.92 2.50
N ARG A 122 -6.58 17.01 3.82
CA ARG A 122 -5.82 16.22 4.81
C ARG A 122 -6.16 14.74 4.77
N LEU A 123 -7.41 14.40 4.42
CA LEU A 123 -7.88 13.01 4.36
C LEU A 123 -7.17 12.18 3.28
N PRO A 124 -7.11 12.61 2.00
CA PRO A 124 -6.36 11.88 0.99
C PRO A 124 -4.86 11.88 1.26
N MET A 125 -4.29 12.95 1.83
CA MET A 125 -2.86 12.97 2.20
C MET A 125 -2.50 11.93 3.28
N LEU A 126 -3.36 11.71 4.27
CA LEU A 126 -3.14 10.66 5.28
C LEU A 126 -3.13 9.27 4.65
N HIS A 127 -4.05 9.00 3.73
CA HIS A 127 -4.13 7.72 3.03
C HIS A 127 -2.93 7.50 2.11
N ILE A 128 -2.47 8.54 1.41
CA ILE A 128 -1.23 8.50 0.63
C ILE A 128 -0.05 8.18 1.54
N ALA A 129 0.10 8.89 2.67
CA ALA A 129 1.19 8.68 3.60
C ALA A 129 1.19 7.25 4.14
N LEU A 130 0.03 6.74 4.57
CA LEU A 130 -0.12 5.35 5.03
C LEU A 130 0.21 4.34 3.93
N ALA A 131 -0.26 4.56 2.70
CA ALA A 131 0.02 3.68 1.56
C ALA A 131 1.50 3.65 1.19
N VAL A 132 2.17 4.81 1.18
CA VAL A 132 3.62 4.91 0.94
C VAL A 132 4.40 4.24 2.06
N MET A 133 4.03 4.47 3.33
CA MET A 133 4.69 3.84 4.48
C MET A 133 4.51 2.31 4.45
N ALA A 134 3.31 1.82 4.15
CA ALA A 134 3.05 0.39 4.04
C ALA A 134 3.85 -0.24 2.89
N GLY A 135 3.86 0.40 1.71
CA GLY A 135 4.65 -0.05 0.57
C GLY A 135 6.15 -0.08 0.88
N LEU A 136 6.69 1.00 1.46
CA LEU A 136 8.09 1.08 1.86
C LEU A 136 8.45 0.00 2.89
N TRP A 137 7.62 -0.17 3.92
CA TRP A 137 7.83 -1.18 4.95
C TRP A 137 7.81 -2.59 4.37
N LEU A 138 6.87 -2.90 3.47
CA LEU A 138 6.80 -4.19 2.79
C LEU A 138 8.04 -4.44 1.92
N LEU A 139 8.51 -3.46 1.15
CA LEU A 139 9.72 -3.60 0.35
C LEU A 139 10.97 -3.82 1.24
N LEU A 140 11.06 -3.14 2.38
CA LEU A 140 12.12 -3.38 3.35
C LEU A 140 12.08 -4.80 3.92
N VAL A 141 10.90 -5.29 4.31
CA VAL A 141 10.72 -6.66 4.80
C VAL A 141 11.10 -7.67 3.72
N ILE A 142 10.64 -7.48 2.48
CA ILE A 142 10.97 -8.34 1.33
C ILE A 142 12.48 -8.41 1.14
N GLY A 143 13.14 -7.25 1.02
CA GLY A 143 14.58 -7.20 0.82
C GLY A 143 15.38 -7.77 1.99
N ALA A 144 14.94 -7.53 3.23
CA ALA A 144 15.57 -8.07 4.43
C ALA A 144 15.39 -9.58 4.56
N THR A 145 14.20 -10.12 4.25
CA THR A 145 13.93 -11.56 4.28
C THR A 145 14.74 -12.28 3.21
N ILE A 146 14.68 -11.84 1.95
CA ILE A 146 15.46 -12.46 0.86
C ILE A 146 16.97 -12.31 1.15
N GLY A 147 17.39 -11.11 1.58
CA GLY A 147 18.75 -10.76 1.94
C GLY A 147 19.33 -11.60 3.07
N ALA A 148 18.57 -11.80 4.14
CA ALA A 148 18.96 -12.64 5.27
C ALA A 148 19.01 -14.11 4.87
N SER A 149 17.97 -14.63 4.21
CA SER A 149 17.93 -16.03 3.77
C SER A 149 19.09 -16.38 2.83
N HIS A 150 19.39 -15.50 1.88
CA HIS A 150 20.50 -15.73 0.94
C HIS A 150 21.88 -15.47 1.60
N GLY A 151 22.01 -14.40 2.39
CA GLY A 151 23.25 -14.04 3.07
C GLY A 151 23.69 -15.07 4.11
N PHE A 152 22.77 -15.63 4.90
CA PHE A 152 23.08 -16.73 5.83
C PHE A 152 23.46 -18.02 5.11
N GLY A 153 22.84 -18.31 3.97
CA GLY A 153 23.14 -19.50 3.16
C GLY A 153 24.48 -19.43 2.43
N SER A 154 24.87 -18.25 1.96
CA SER A 154 26.09 -18.00 1.18
C SER A 154 27.30 -17.58 2.02
N GLY A 155 27.08 -17.11 3.26
CA GLY A 155 28.15 -16.57 4.12
C GLY A 155 28.58 -15.14 3.74
N ASP A 156 27.91 -14.50 2.78
CA ASP A 156 28.21 -13.14 2.33
C ASP A 156 27.24 -12.13 2.95
N ALA A 157 27.73 -11.38 3.95
CA ALA A 157 26.97 -10.33 4.61
C ALA A 157 26.62 -9.14 3.67
N GLY A 158 27.29 -9.00 2.53
CA GLY A 158 27.00 -8.00 1.51
C GLY A 158 25.68 -8.24 0.76
N GLN A 159 25.12 -9.46 0.83
CA GLN A 159 23.87 -9.79 0.15
C GLN A 159 22.65 -9.10 0.76
N LEU A 160 22.66 -8.84 2.07
CA LEU A 160 21.54 -8.17 2.74
C LEU A 160 21.31 -6.74 2.24
N PRO A 161 22.29 -5.81 2.30
CA PRO A 161 22.09 -4.47 1.78
C PRO A 161 21.84 -4.45 0.27
N ARG A 162 22.43 -5.39 -0.49
CA ARG A 162 22.19 -5.54 -1.95
C ARG A 162 20.72 -5.86 -2.26
N LEU A 163 20.14 -6.83 -1.55
CA LEU A 163 18.77 -7.27 -1.79
C LEU A 163 17.73 -6.30 -1.20
N VAL A 164 18.06 -5.62 -0.10
CA VAL A 164 17.29 -4.46 0.38
C VAL A 164 17.29 -3.34 -0.68
N GLY A 165 18.43 -3.01 -1.26
CA GLY A 165 18.53 -2.04 -2.35
C GLY A 165 17.72 -2.46 -3.58
N ALA A 166 17.76 -3.74 -3.94
CA ALA A 166 16.98 -4.28 -5.05
C ALA A 166 15.46 -4.14 -4.83
N ALA A 167 14.98 -4.48 -3.63
CA ALA A 167 13.58 -4.33 -3.26
C ALA A 167 13.15 -2.86 -3.21
N LEU A 168 13.96 -1.98 -2.60
CA LEU A 168 13.70 -0.53 -2.57
C LEU A 168 13.72 0.10 -3.96
N GLY A 169 14.47 -0.47 -4.91
CA GLY A 169 14.43 -0.10 -6.31
C GLY A 169 13.02 -0.20 -6.92
N GLN A 170 12.11 -0.98 -6.32
CA GLN A 170 10.72 -1.14 -6.76
C GLN A 170 9.77 -0.03 -6.28
N LEU A 171 10.24 0.85 -5.39
CA LEU A 171 9.43 1.92 -4.81
C LEU A 171 8.77 2.87 -5.85
N PRO A 172 9.42 3.24 -6.98
CA PRO A 172 8.80 4.08 -8.00
C PRO A 172 7.49 3.51 -8.57
N ALA A 173 7.41 2.19 -8.80
CA ALA A 173 6.17 1.55 -9.25
C ALA A 173 5.09 1.64 -8.17
N VAL A 174 5.43 1.37 -6.90
CA VAL A 174 4.49 1.48 -5.78
C VAL A 174 3.89 2.88 -5.70
N VAL A 175 4.73 3.93 -5.76
CA VAL A 175 4.27 5.32 -5.74
C VAL A 175 3.40 5.66 -6.95
N PHE A 176 3.75 5.15 -8.13
CA PHE A 176 2.93 5.30 -9.33
C PHE A 176 1.51 4.73 -9.13
N PHE A 177 1.40 3.51 -8.63
CA PHE A 177 0.10 2.88 -8.39
C PHE A 177 -0.72 3.57 -7.30
N ILE A 178 -0.07 4.10 -6.25
CA ILE A 178 -0.72 4.94 -5.25
C ILE A 178 -1.29 6.20 -5.92
N GLY A 179 -0.47 6.90 -6.71
CA GLY A 179 -0.89 8.10 -7.44
C GLY A 179 -2.04 7.84 -8.40
N LEU A 180 -1.96 6.77 -9.18
CA LEU A 180 -3.02 6.32 -10.08
C LEU A 180 -4.32 6.02 -9.32
N THR A 181 -4.23 5.36 -8.17
CA THR A 181 -5.39 5.04 -7.32
C THR A 181 -6.06 6.30 -6.80
N VAL A 182 -5.27 7.24 -6.28
CA VAL A 182 -5.76 8.52 -5.76
C VAL A 182 -6.36 9.37 -6.87
N ALA A 183 -5.74 9.40 -8.06
CA ALA A 183 -6.29 10.08 -9.24
C ALA A 183 -7.64 9.47 -9.65
N ALA A 184 -7.75 8.14 -9.69
CA ALA A 184 -8.99 7.45 -10.02
C ALA A 184 -10.10 7.75 -9.01
N VAL A 185 -9.81 7.71 -7.71
CA VAL A 185 -10.77 8.06 -6.66
C VAL A 185 -11.16 9.54 -6.71
N GLY A 186 -10.19 10.44 -6.83
CA GLY A 186 -10.42 11.89 -6.80
C GLY A 186 -11.17 12.42 -8.02
N LEU A 187 -10.75 12.04 -9.23
CA LEU A 187 -11.34 12.53 -10.48
C LEU A 187 -12.67 11.85 -10.79
N VAL A 188 -12.68 10.51 -10.86
CA VAL A 188 -13.81 9.75 -11.40
C VAL A 188 -13.95 8.41 -10.65
N PRO A 189 -14.63 8.36 -9.48
CA PRO A 189 -14.64 7.22 -8.58
C PRO A 189 -15.13 5.95 -9.24
N LYS A 190 -16.02 6.03 -10.23
CA LYS A 190 -16.46 4.86 -11.01
C LYS A 190 -15.30 4.04 -11.61
N PHE A 191 -14.10 4.62 -11.75
CA PHE A 191 -12.90 3.96 -12.26
C PHE A 191 -11.90 3.50 -11.18
N SER A 192 -12.29 3.38 -9.90
CA SER A 192 -11.38 2.83 -8.86
C SER A 192 -10.94 1.38 -9.08
N TRP A 193 -11.53 0.65 -10.03
CA TRP A 193 -11.07 -0.68 -10.44
C TRP A 193 -9.83 -0.61 -11.37
N LEU A 194 -9.59 0.53 -12.01
CA LEU A 194 -8.54 0.70 -13.02
C LEU A 194 -7.12 0.40 -12.51
N PRO A 195 -6.71 0.82 -11.30
CA PRO A 195 -5.37 0.50 -10.79
C PRO A 195 -5.09 -1.00 -10.70
N TRP A 196 -6.10 -1.82 -10.36
CA TRP A 196 -5.98 -3.28 -10.32
C TRP A 196 -5.78 -3.88 -11.71
N VAL A 197 -6.46 -3.33 -12.72
CA VAL A 197 -6.30 -3.80 -14.10
C VAL A 197 -4.92 -3.44 -14.65
N VAL A 198 -4.42 -2.23 -14.36
CA VAL A 198 -3.05 -1.84 -14.71
C VAL A 198 -2.03 -2.72 -13.97
N LEU A 199 -2.27 -3.07 -12.71
CA LEU A 199 -1.38 -3.96 -11.95
C LEU A 199 -1.35 -5.36 -12.56
N ALA A 200 -2.51 -5.92 -12.90
CA ALA A 200 -2.62 -7.23 -13.52
C ALA A 200 -1.95 -7.27 -14.90
N GLU A 201 -2.18 -6.26 -15.74
CA GLU A 201 -1.51 -6.10 -17.03
C GLU A 201 0.01 -6.04 -16.85
N SER A 202 0.50 -5.19 -15.94
CA SER A 202 1.93 -5.03 -15.72
C SER A 202 2.58 -6.29 -15.17
N ALA A 203 1.88 -7.06 -14.32
CA ALA A 203 2.33 -8.37 -13.85
C ALA A 203 2.48 -9.36 -15.02
N ILE A 204 1.43 -9.48 -15.84
CA ILE A 204 1.40 -10.41 -16.99
C ILE A 204 2.51 -10.05 -17.97
N VAL A 205 2.57 -8.80 -18.41
CA VAL A 205 3.55 -8.35 -19.42
C VAL A 205 4.97 -8.50 -18.91
N THR A 206 5.25 -8.20 -17.64
CA THR A 206 6.62 -8.30 -17.09
C THR A 206 7.09 -9.75 -16.97
N ILE A 207 6.20 -10.68 -16.61
CA ILE A 207 6.53 -12.10 -16.40
C ILE A 207 6.56 -12.86 -17.73
N VAL A 208 5.52 -12.67 -18.56
CA VAL A 208 5.30 -13.44 -19.79
C VAL A 208 5.98 -12.81 -21.00
N GLY A 209 6.23 -11.50 -20.97
CA GLY A 209 6.77 -10.76 -22.10
C GLY A 209 8.14 -11.22 -22.58
N PRO A 210 9.16 -11.35 -21.70
CA PRO A 210 10.48 -11.81 -22.11
C PRO A 210 10.48 -13.25 -22.69
N PRO A 211 9.83 -14.26 -22.06
CA PRO A 211 9.74 -15.60 -22.64
C PRO A 211 9.05 -15.65 -24.01
N MET A 212 8.08 -14.76 -24.25
CA MET A 212 7.36 -14.67 -25.52
C MET A 212 8.02 -13.73 -26.56
N ASN A 213 9.16 -13.11 -26.23
CA ASN A 213 9.81 -12.09 -27.07
C ASN A 213 8.82 -11.01 -27.56
N LEU A 214 7.97 -10.49 -26.66
CA LEU A 214 6.99 -9.48 -27.02
C LEU A 214 7.66 -8.19 -27.55
N PRO A 215 7.02 -7.47 -28.49
CA PRO A 215 7.53 -6.21 -29.00
C PRO A 215 7.75 -5.19 -27.86
N THR A 216 8.77 -4.34 -28.00
CA THR A 216 9.08 -3.28 -27.02
C THR A 216 7.90 -2.35 -26.75
N ALA A 217 7.06 -2.10 -27.75
CA ALA A 217 5.83 -1.32 -27.58
C ALA A 217 4.88 -1.94 -26.55
N VAL A 218 4.75 -3.28 -26.52
CA VAL A 218 3.93 -3.99 -25.53
C VAL A 218 4.63 -3.99 -24.18
N MET A 219 5.95 -4.20 -24.16
CA MET A 219 6.72 -4.18 -22.91
C MET A 219 6.67 -2.82 -22.20
N ASN A 220 6.65 -1.73 -22.97
CA ASN A 220 6.58 -0.37 -22.45
C ASN A 220 5.25 -0.01 -21.80
N LEU A 221 4.19 -0.81 -22.00
CA LEU A 221 2.91 -0.64 -21.31
C LEU A 221 3.01 -1.04 -19.83
N SER A 222 3.88 -2.00 -19.51
CA SER A 222 4.06 -2.42 -18.13
C SER A 222 4.77 -1.35 -17.30
N VAL A 223 4.14 -0.97 -16.20
CA VAL A 223 4.72 -0.07 -15.18
C VAL A 223 5.99 -0.68 -14.58
N PHE A 224 5.99 -1.99 -14.33
CA PHE A 224 7.13 -2.71 -13.74
C PHE A 224 8.29 -2.91 -14.73
N HIS A 225 8.07 -2.67 -16.03
CA HIS A 225 9.17 -2.65 -17.00
C HIS A 225 10.09 -1.43 -16.84
N HIS A 226 9.57 -0.32 -16.33
CA HIS A 226 10.32 0.94 -16.13
C HIS A 226 11.10 0.99 -14.81
N VAL A 227 11.13 -0.13 -14.08
CA VAL A 227 11.77 -0.27 -12.78
C VAL A 227 12.99 -1.19 -12.88
N PRO A 228 14.10 -0.89 -12.17
CA PRO A 228 15.30 -1.71 -12.17
C PRO A 228 15.04 -3.17 -11.90
N ARG A 229 15.57 -4.01 -12.80
CA ARG A 229 15.70 -5.45 -12.57
C ARG A 229 16.96 -5.70 -11.76
N LEU A 230 16.82 -5.56 -10.45
CA LEU A 230 17.85 -5.85 -9.47
C LEU A 230 17.49 -7.13 -8.70
N PRO A 231 18.48 -7.91 -8.26
CA PRO A 231 19.92 -7.77 -8.52
C PRO A 231 20.33 -8.24 -9.94
N GLY A 232 21.49 -7.77 -10.43
CA GLY A 232 22.19 -8.39 -11.58
C GLY A 232 22.47 -7.48 -12.79
N VAL A 233 21.63 -6.48 -13.08
CA VAL A 233 21.84 -5.58 -14.24
C VAL A 233 22.11 -4.16 -13.74
N ALA A 234 23.14 -3.50 -14.27
CA ALA A 234 23.35 -2.07 -14.05
C ALA A 234 22.23 -1.29 -14.74
N VAL A 235 21.45 -0.51 -13.98
CA VAL A 235 20.24 0.13 -14.51
C VAL A 235 20.40 1.64 -14.52
N ASP A 236 19.99 2.25 -15.64
CA ASP A 236 19.72 3.68 -15.72
C ASP A 236 18.55 4.04 -14.78
N ALA A 237 18.78 4.97 -13.85
CA ALA A 237 17.75 5.41 -12.91
C ALA A 237 16.67 6.29 -13.58
N THR A 238 16.91 6.77 -14.80
CA THR A 238 16.07 7.74 -15.49
C THR A 238 14.61 7.28 -15.66
N PRO A 239 14.30 6.07 -16.18
CA PRO A 239 12.90 5.63 -16.33
C PRO A 239 12.14 5.55 -15.01
N SER A 240 12.83 5.14 -13.94
CA SER A 240 12.26 5.09 -12.60
C SER A 240 11.97 6.45 -11.99
N LEU A 241 12.83 7.45 -12.25
CA LEU A 241 12.57 8.81 -11.80
C LEU A 241 11.38 9.43 -12.54
N ILE A 242 11.24 9.18 -13.84
CA ILE A 242 10.08 9.60 -14.63
C ILE A 242 8.81 8.93 -14.10
N LEU A 243 8.86 7.64 -13.80
CA LEU A 243 7.73 6.91 -13.25
C LEU A 243 7.31 7.44 -11.87
N LEU A 244 8.28 7.69 -11.00
CA LEU A 244 8.06 8.29 -9.69
C LEU A 244 7.42 9.67 -9.80
N ALA A 245 7.97 10.54 -10.67
CA ALA A 245 7.43 11.88 -10.91
C ALA A 245 5.99 11.82 -11.45
N SER A 246 5.71 10.89 -12.34
CA SER A 246 4.35 10.66 -12.89
C SER A 246 3.38 10.23 -11.78
N GLY A 247 3.80 9.33 -10.88
CA GLY A 247 3.03 8.92 -9.72
C GLY A 247 2.70 10.09 -8.78
N VAL A 248 3.69 10.92 -8.47
CA VAL A 248 3.51 12.12 -7.64
C VAL A 248 2.55 13.12 -8.30
N ALA A 249 2.68 13.33 -9.61
CA ALA A 249 1.78 14.21 -10.36
C ALA A 249 0.33 13.70 -10.34
N LEU A 250 0.12 12.40 -10.55
CA LEU A 250 -1.21 11.78 -10.46
C LEU A 250 -1.80 11.92 -9.05
N ALA A 251 -1.00 11.69 -8.01
CA ALA A 251 -1.44 11.88 -6.62
C ALA A 251 -1.88 13.33 -6.37
N ALA A 252 -1.08 14.32 -6.84
CA ALA A 252 -1.41 15.74 -6.69
C ALA A 252 -2.72 16.10 -7.42
N VAL A 253 -2.90 15.65 -8.66
CA VAL A 253 -4.14 15.84 -9.43
C VAL A 253 -5.33 15.21 -8.71
N GLY A 254 -5.19 13.97 -8.20
CA GLY A 254 -6.24 13.29 -7.47
C GLY A 254 -6.62 14.00 -6.17
N VAL A 255 -5.66 14.49 -5.39
CA VAL A 255 -5.91 15.28 -4.18
C VAL A 255 -6.64 16.59 -4.50
N LEU A 256 -6.20 17.30 -5.54
CA LEU A 256 -6.84 18.55 -5.97
C LEU A 256 -8.27 18.32 -6.47
N ALA A 257 -8.49 17.25 -7.25
CA ALA A 257 -9.82 16.88 -7.73
C ALA A 257 -10.74 16.49 -6.57
N PHE A 258 -10.23 15.71 -5.61
CA PHE A 258 -10.95 15.34 -4.40
C PHE A 258 -11.37 16.56 -3.59
N ALA A 259 -10.47 17.53 -3.39
CA ALA A 259 -10.76 18.74 -2.62
C ALA A 259 -11.80 19.66 -3.28
N ARG A 260 -12.00 19.56 -4.60
CA ARG A 260 -12.95 20.38 -5.36
C ARG A 260 -14.33 19.76 -5.53
N ARG A 261 -14.52 18.48 -5.18
CA ARG A 261 -15.81 17.82 -5.32
C ARG A 261 -16.67 18.11 -4.09
N ASP A 262 -17.87 18.59 -4.34
CA ASP A 262 -18.91 18.60 -3.33
C ASP A 262 -19.27 17.14 -3.04
N LEU A 263 -19.15 16.76 -1.77
CA LEU A 263 -19.59 15.45 -1.30
C LEU A 263 -21.12 15.55 -1.17
N GLU A 264 -21.82 14.64 -1.84
CA GLU A 264 -23.29 14.50 -1.76
C GLU A 264 -23.73 13.94 -0.41
#